data_AF-A0A6P0XFX8-F1
#
_entry.id   AF-A0A6P0XFX8-F1
#
_cell.length_a   1.000
_cell.length_b   1.000
_cell.length_c   1.000
_cell.angle_alpha   90.00
_cell.angle_beta   90.00
_cell.angle_gamma   90.00
#
_symmetry.space_group_name_H-M   'P 1'
#
loop_
_entity.id
_entity.type
_entity.pdbx_description
1 polymer ?
#
loop_
_entity_poly.entity_id
_entity_poly.type
_entity_poly.pdbx_seq_one_letter_code
_entity_poly.pdbx_strand_id
1 'polypeptide(L)'
;MQNQKSESIASQKLELLSQIPGDFWHELVTLSAINPKIASLNCRRIEGDEVYSVLLYAKPQSEIRRNDGRLKDKWLKKYSQIADDGALYFNGL
;
A
#
# COMPACT_ATOMS: atom_id res chain seq x y z
N MET A 1 -7.65 14.11 -27.47
CA MET A 1 -8.65 13.89 -26.41
C MET A 1 -8.20 12.97 -25.26
N GLN A 2 -7.06 12.27 -25.33
CA GLN A 2 -6.62 11.38 -24.24
C GLN A 2 -5.93 12.11 -23.06
N ASN A 3 -5.41 13.33 -23.27
CA ASN A 3 -4.53 14.01 -22.30
C ASN A 3 -5.26 14.61 -21.08
N GLN A 4 -6.50 15.10 -21.27
CA GLN A 4 -7.29 15.68 -20.17
C GLN A 4 -7.80 14.63 -19.18
N LYS A 5 -8.01 13.40 -19.65
CA LYS A 5 -8.50 12.30 -18.81
C LYS A 5 -7.39 11.76 -17.90
N SER A 6 -6.15 11.69 -18.38
CA SER A 6 -4.99 11.31 -17.58
C SER A 6 -4.62 12.34 -16.52
N GLU A 7 -4.73 13.63 -16.83
CA GLU A 7 -4.50 14.71 -15.86
C GLU A 7 -5.56 14.71 -14.77
N SER A 8 -6.84 14.51 -15.13
CA SER A 8 -7.94 14.35 -14.18
C SER A 8 -7.74 13.17 -13.22
N ILE A 9 -7.25 12.03 -13.70
CA ILE A 9 -6.98 10.85 -12.86
C ILE A 9 -5.81 11.11 -11.92
N ALA A 10 -4.75 11.77 -12.41
CA ALA A 10 -3.59 12.11 -11.59
C ALA A 10 -3.96 13.10 -10.47
N SER A 11 -4.76 14.12 -10.77
CA SER A 11 -5.26 15.08 -9.79
C SER A 11 -6.18 14.44 -8.75
N GLN A 12 -7.11 13.58 -9.17
CA GLN A 12 -7.98 12.82 -8.25
C GLN A 12 -7.18 11.88 -7.34
N LYS A 13 -6.14 11.23 -7.89
CA LYS A 13 -5.24 10.37 -7.11
C LYS A 13 -4.42 11.18 -6.10
N LEU A 14 -4.00 12.40 -6.46
CA LEU A 14 -3.29 13.32 -5.57
C LEU A 14 -4.17 13.81 -4.41
N GLU A 15 -5.45 14.02 -4.69
CA GLU A 15 -6.47 14.39 -3.70
C GLU A 15 -6.80 13.24 -2.74
N LEU A 16 -6.88 12.00 -3.25
CA LEU A 16 -6.99 10.78 -2.42
C LEU A 16 -5.76 10.56 -1.54
N LEU A 17 -4.56 10.87 -2.03
CA LEU A 17 -3.31 10.80 -1.25
C LEU A 17 -3.28 11.84 -0.12
N SER A 18 -4.01 12.95 -0.23
CA SER A 18 -4.12 13.96 0.83
C SER A 18 -5.01 13.54 2.01
N GLN A 19 -5.79 12.47 1.85
CA GLN A 19 -6.65 11.89 2.91
C GLN A 19 -5.93 10.80 3.73
N ILE A 20 -4.67 10.50 3.39
CA ILE A 20 -3.81 9.64 4.20
C ILE A 20 -3.42 10.44 5.45
N PRO A 21 -3.61 9.93 6.69
CA PRO A 21 -3.14 10.61 7.89
C PRO A 21 -1.68 11.03 7.71
N GLY A 22 -1.41 12.31 8.00
CA GLY A 22 -0.33 13.11 7.41
C GLY A 22 1.10 12.63 7.60
N ASP A 23 1.37 11.62 8.41
CA ASP A 23 2.72 11.24 8.80
C ASP A 23 3.46 10.43 7.72
N PHE A 24 2.84 9.40 7.14
CA PHE A 24 3.56 8.46 6.27
C PHE A 24 3.96 9.05 4.91
N TRP A 25 3.08 9.83 4.28
CA TRP A 25 3.39 10.44 2.99
C TRP A 25 4.40 11.59 3.14
N HIS A 26 4.28 12.37 4.21
CA HIS A 26 5.23 13.42 4.53
C HIS A 26 6.61 12.83 4.83
N GLU A 27 6.69 11.76 5.63
CA GLU A 27 7.93 11.05 5.91
C GLU A 27 8.59 10.51 4.63
N LEU A 28 7.81 9.86 3.77
CA LEU A 28 8.35 9.26 2.56
C LEU A 28 8.81 10.30 1.52
N VAL A 29 7.99 11.31 1.26
CA VAL A 29 8.24 12.25 0.15
C VAL A 29 9.04 13.46 0.61
N THR A 30 8.70 14.01 1.78
CA THR A 30 9.30 15.27 2.26
C THR A 30 10.56 15.01 3.06
N LEU A 31 10.54 14.07 4.01
CA LEU A 31 11.73 13.78 4.84
C LEU A 31 12.75 12.92 4.09
N SER A 32 12.32 11.98 3.25
CA SER A 32 13.22 11.08 2.52
C SER A 32 13.59 11.57 1.10
N ALA A 33 13.10 12.76 0.70
CA ALA A 33 13.36 13.38 -0.61
C ALA A 33 13.05 12.50 -1.83
N ILE A 34 12.13 11.53 -1.70
CA ILE A 34 11.70 10.68 -2.80
C ILE A 34 10.78 11.50 -3.71
N ASN A 35 11.00 11.40 -5.03
CA ASN A 35 10.16 12.09 -6.00
C ASN A 35 8.67 11.68 -5.81
N PRO A 36 7.75 12.63 -5.55
CA PRO A 36 6.35 12.33 -5.27
C PRO A 36 5.67 11.52 -6.38
N LYS A 37 6.05 11.78 -7.65
CA LYS A 37 5.51 11.07 -8.80
C LYS A 37 5.92 9.59 -8.77
N ILE A 38 7.19 9.31 -8.46
CA ILE A 38 7.71 7.94 -8.33
C ILE A 38 7.05 7.23 -7.14
N ALA A 39 6.94 7.90 -6.00
CA ALA A 39 6.26 7.36 -4.82
C ALA A 39 4.80 6.99 -5.14
N SER A 40 4.05 7.88 -5.81
CA SER A 40 2.63 7.65 -6.12
C SER A 40 2.35 6.51 -7.09
N LEU A 41 3.34 6.14 -7.90
CA LEU A 41 3.26 5.03 -8.86
C LEU A 41 3.50 3.68 -8.19
N ASN A 42 4.32 3.64 -7.15
CA ASN A 42 4.80 2.40 -6.53
C ASN A 42 4.22 2.14 -5.14
N CYS A 43 3.68 3.18 -4.49
CA CYS A 43 3.19 3.10 -3.12
C CYS A 43 1.68 3.32 -3.07
N ARG A 44 1.01 2.59 -2.18
CA ARG A 44 -0.37 2.85 -1.80
C ARG A 44 -0.57 2.61 -0.32
N ARG A 45 -1.47 3.35 0.31
CA ARG A 45 -1.92 3.02 1.66
C ARG A 45 -2.82 1.79 1.60
N ILE A 46 -2.64 0.89 2.55
CA ILE A 46 -3.47 -0.30 2.78
C ILE A 46 -3.91 -0.28 4.25
N GLU A 47 -5.14 -0.68 4.51
CA GLU A 47 -5.70 -0.79 5.86
C GLU A 47 -6.80 -1.87 5.89
N GLY A 48 -7.19 -2.30 7.09
CA GLY A 48 -8.20 -3.34 7.28
C GLY A 48 -7.90 -4.65 6.55
N ASP A 49 -8.94 -5.24 5.96
CA ASP A 49 -8.87 -6.54 5.28
C ASP A 49 -8.03 -6.51 3.98
N GLU A 50 -7.78 -5.33 3.41
CA GLU A 50 -6.94 -5.20 2.22
C GLU A 50 -5.51 -5.64 2.51
N VAL A 51 -5.03 -5.46 3.75
CA VAL A 51 -3.69 -5.87 4.19
C VAL A 51 -3.49 -7.37 3.99
N TYR A 52 -4.46 -8.18 4.41
CA TYR A 52 -4.38 -9.64 4.26
C TYR A 52 -4.50 -10.08 2.81
N SER A 53 -5.32 -9.38 2.02
CA SER A 53 -5.45 -9.62 0.59
C SER A 53 -4.12 -9.39 -0.12
N VAL A 54 -3.45 -8.26 0.17
CA VAL A 54 -2.13 -7.95 -0.38
C VAL A 54 -1.08 -8.98 0.03
N LEU A 55 -1.04 -9.35 1.31
CA LEU A 55 -0.10 -10.38 1.78
C LEU A 55 -0.28 -11.71 1.08
N LEU A 56 -1.53 -12.06 0.77
CA LEU A 56 -1.89 -13.30 0.10
C LEU A 56 -1.32 -13.39 -1.33
N TYR A 57 -1.17 -12.25 -2.01
CA TYR A 57 -0.71 -12.16 -3.40
C TYR A 57 0.73 -11.66 -3.55
N ALA A 58 1.33 -11.08 -2.52
CA ALA A 58 2.65 -10.46 -2.60
C ALA A 58 3.84 -11.43 -2.49
N LYS A 59 3.64 -12.64 -1.95
CA LYS A 59 4.73 -13.62 -1.72
C LYS A 59 4.38 -15.01 -2.26
N PRO A 60 5.37 -15.87 -2.54
CA PRO A 60 5.11 -17.24 -2.99
C PRO A 60 4.24 -18.02 -2.00
N GLN A 61 3.26 -18.75 -2.53
CA GLN A 61 2.26 -19.51 -1.78
C GLN A 61 2.86 -20.38 -0.65
N SER A 62 3.98 -21.06 -0.93
CA SER A 62 4.67 -21.96 0.00
C SER A 62 5.22 -21.26 1.25
N GLU A 63 5.54 -19.97 1.14
CA GLU A 63 6.13 -19.20 2.22
C GLU A 63 5.09 -18.68 3.21
N ILE A 64 3.95 -18.21 2.68
CA ILE A 64 2.95 -17.46 3.42
C ILE A 64 1.71 -18.27 3.84
N ARG A 65 1.40 -19.37 3.16
CA ARG A 65 0.18 -20.13 3.42
C ARG A 65 0.43 -21.46 4.10
N ARG A 66 -0.56 -21.88 4.89
CA ARG A 66 -0.72 -23.22 5.42
C ARG A 66 -1.23 -24.15 4.31
N ASN A 67 -1.17 -25.46 4.54
CA ASN A 67 -1.64 -26.46 3.60
C ASN A 67 -3.17 -26.40 3.35
N ASP A 68 -3.92 -25.72 4.22
CA ASP A 68 -5.36 -25.46 4.10
C ASP A 68 -5.68 -24.18 3.26
N GLY A 69 -4.66 -23.50 2.75
CA GLY A 69 -4.81 -22.28 1.94
C GLY A 69 -4.94 -20.98 2.74
N ARG A 70 -4.99 -21.03 4.08
CA ARG A 70 -5.02 -19.84 4.96
C ARG A 70 -3.64 -19.27 5.17
N LEU A 71 -3.55 -17.98 5.54
CA LEU A 71 -2.28 -17.37 5.95
C LEU A 71 -1.75 -18.03 7.23
N LYS A 72 -0.42 -18.18 7.32
CA LYS A 72 0.23 -18.64 8.56
C LYS A 72 0.07 -17.59 9.67
N ASP A 73 -0.15 -18.05 10.90
CA ASP A 73 -0.40 -17.18 12.07
C ASP A 73 0.71 -16.15 12.32
N LYS A 74 1.97 -16.50 12.00
CA LYS A 74 3.11 -15.57 12.10
C LYS A 74 2.89 -14.29 11.29
N TRP A 75 2.23 -14.38 10.14
CA TRP A 75 1.95 -13.24 9.26
C TRP A 75 0.71 -12.49 9.74
N LEU A 76 -0.34 -13.20 10.15
CA LEU A 76 -1.53 -12.59 10.75
C LEU A 76 -1.15 -11.73 11.98
N LYS A 77 -0.30 -12.26 12.86
CA LYS A 77 0.20 -11.54 14.03
C LYS A 77 1.13 -10.39 13.67
N LYS A 78 2.01 -10.55 12.67
CA LYS A 78 2.95 -9.51 12.26
C LYS A 78 2.22 -8.28 11.71
N TYR A 79 1.12 -8.48 11.00
CA TYR A 79 0.39 -7.41 10.31
C TYR A 79 -0.93 -7.04 10.99
N SER A 80 -1.21 -7.54 12.19
CA SER A 80 -2.48 -7.23 12.89
C SER A 80 -2.62 -5.74 13.18
N GLN A 81 -1.53 -5.07 13.60
CA GLN A 81 -1.52 -3.62 13.86
C GLN A 81 -1.72 -2.79 12.60
N ILE A 82 -1.26 -3.30 11.46
CA ILE A 82 -1.39 -2.62 10.16
C ILE A 82 -2.84 -2.72 9.65
N ALA A 83 -3.59 -3.75 10.05
CA ALA A 83 -5.01 -3.82 9.75
C ALA A 83 -5.81 -2.71 10.45
N ASP A 84 -5.37 -2.28 11.65
CA ASP A 84 -6.07 -1.25 12.42
C ASP A 84 -5.67 0.18 12.02
N ASP A 85 -4.36 0.46 11.91
CA ASP A 85 -3.85 1.83 11.70
C ASP A 85 -3.45 2.13 10.23
N GLY A 86 -3.35 1.08 9.41
CA GLY A 86 -2.89 1.15 8.03
C GLY A 86 -1.38 1.24 7.87
N ALA A 87 -0.89 0.99 6.65
CA ALA A 87 0.53 1.15 6.29
C ALA A 87 0.71 1.48 4.81
N LEU A 88 1.93 1.87 4.42
CA LEU A 88 2.33 1.99 3.02
C LEU A 88 2.78 0.63 2.48
N TYR A 89 2.12 0.19 1.42
CA TYR A 89 2.52 -0.96 0.62
C TYR A 89 3.31 -0.50 -0.61
N PHE A 90 4.44 -1.15 -0.85
CA PHE A 90 5.29 -0.93 -2.01
C PHE A 90 5.16 -2.11 -2.98
N ASN A 91 4.79 -1.83 -4.23
CA ASN A 91 4.81 -2.84 -5.28
C ASN A 91 6.26 -3.25 -5.59
N GLY A 92 6.62 -4.50 -5.29
CA GLY A 92 7.90 -5.09 -5.70
C GLY A 92 8.98 -5.27 -4.62
N LEU A 93 8.65 -5.04 -3.33
CA LEU A 93 9.51 -5.33 -2.16
C LEU A 93 8.94 -6.49 -1.31
#